data_AF-A0A9D8VJY1-F1
#
_entry.id   AF-A0A9D8VJY1-F1
#
_cell.length_a   1.000
_cell.length_b   1.000
_cell.length_c   1.000
_cell.angle_alpha   90.00
_cell.angle_beta   90.00
_cell.angle_gamma   90.00
#
_symmetry.space_group_name_H-M   'P 1'
#
loop_
_entity.id
_entity.type
_entity.pdbx_description
1 polymer ?
#
loop_
_entity_poly.entity_id
_entity_poly.type
_entity_poly.pdbx_seq_one_letter_code
_entity_poly.pdbx_strand_id
1 'polypeptide(L)'
;MIRVVDYMGDDNAIVQAARVSYGRGTRRVQEDSGLINYLLRNYHTTPFEMAEIKFHVKLPIFVARQWIRHRTASVNEYSARYSVLD
;
A
#
# COMPACT_ATOMS: atom_id res chain seq x y z
N MET A 1 -7.78 -7.65 -16.11
CA MET A 1 -7.43 -8.68 -15.10
C MET A 1 -6.58 -8.02 -14.02
N ILE A 2 -6.82 -8.33 -12.75
CA ILE A 2 -6.01 -7.82 -11.62
C ILE A 2 -5.62 -9.03 -10.76
N ARG A 3 -4.35 -9.13 -10.38
CA ARG A 3 -3.83 -10.19 -9.51
C ARG A 3 -2.87 -9.60 -8.49
N VAL A 4 -2.97 -10.04 -7.23
CA VAL A 4 -1.95 -9.78 -6.21
C VAL A 4 -0.74 -10.66 -6.50
N VAL A 5 0.43 -10.04 -6.64
CA VAL A 5 1.71 -10.75 -6.83
C VAL A 5 2.36 -11.00 -5.49
N ASP A 6 2.33 -9.98 -4.63
CA ASP A 6 3.11 -9.95 -3.40
C ASP A 6 2.56 -8.83 -2.49
N TYR A 7 2.81 -8.92 -1.20
CA TYR A 7 2.50 -7.87 -0.23
C TYR A 7 3.51 -7.88 0.91
N MET A 8 3.81 -6.70 1.45
CA MET A 8 4.67 -6.51 2.60
C MET A 8 3.87 -5.83 3.71
N GLY A 9 3.94 -6.38 4.91
CA GLY A 9 3.23 -5.85 6.06
C GLY A 9 1.76 -6.29 6.12
N ASP A 10 1.21 -6.16 7.32
CA ASP A 10 -0.19 -6.40 7.68
C ASP A 10 -0.60 -5.30 8.70
N ASP A 11 -1.76 -5.45 9.33
CA ASP A 11 -2.22 -4.52 10.37
C ASP A 11 -1.21 -4.37 11.52
N ASN A 12 -0.40 -5.40 11.81
CA ASN A 12 0.63 -5.32 12.85
C ASN A 12 1.77 -4.39 12.43
N ALA A 13 2.15 -4.34 11.15
CA ALA A 13 3.18 -3.42 10.66
C ALA A 13 2.78 -1.96 10.90
N ILE A 14 1.51 -1.61 10.64
CA ILE A 14 0.94 -0.27 10.87
C ILE A 14 0.95 0.05 12.36
N VAL A 15 0.47 -0.87 13.20
CA VAL A 15 0.40 -0.69 14.66
C VAL A 15 1.79 -0.57 15.27
N GLN A 16 2.75 -1.39 14.86
CA GLN A 16 4.13 -1.32 15.34
C GLN A 16 4.77 0.01 14.95
N ALA A 17 4.63 0.43 13.69
CA ALA A 17 5.17 1.71 13.22
C ALA A 17 4.58 2.91 13.98
N ALA A 18 3.27 2.91 14.21
CA ALA A 18 2.63 3.92 15.04
C ALA A 18 3.17 3.91 16.48
N ARG A 19 3.34 2.72 17.06
CA ARG A 19 3.84 2.56 18.45
C ARG A 19 5.31 2.88 18.61
N VAL A 20 6.15 2.82 17.57
CA VAL A 20 7.57 3.25 17.66
C VAL A 20 7.67 4.73 18.08
N SER A 21 6.70 5.56 17.67
CA SER A 21 6.61 6.96 18.08
C SER A 21 6.18 7.14 19.54
N TYR A 22 5.45 6.18 20.11
CA TYR A 22 5.05 6.14 21.51
C TYR A 22 6.03 5.24 22.28
N GLY A 23 7.16 5.81 22.72
CA GLY A 23 8.20 5.08 23.47
C GLY A 23 7.64 4.19 24.60
N ARG A 24 8.40 3.16 25.02
CA ARG A 24 7.98 2.07 25.96
C ARG A 24 7.02 2.54 27.07
N GLY A 25 5.71 2.43 26.81
CA GLY A 25 4.67 2.91 27.69
C GLY A 25 3.38 2.13 27.47
N THR A 26 3.26 1.03 28.22
CA THR A 26 2.03 0.32 28.63
C THR A 26 0.75 0.53 27.81
N ARG A 27 0.27 -0.50 27.08
CA ARG A 27 -1.14 -0.97 27.11
C ARG A 27 -1.42 -2.19 26.23
N ARG A 28 -2.53 -2.85 26.58
CA ARG A 28 -3.02 -4.19 26.21
C ARG A 28 -3.22 -4.38 24.69
N VAL A 29 -3.02 -5.61 24.25
CA VAL A 29 -3.26 -6.20 22.91
C VAL A 29 -4.70 -6.00 22.37
N GLN A 30 -5.61 -5.38 23.13
CA GLN A 30 -7.05 -5.33 22.84
C GLN A 30 -7.54 -4.10 22.05
N GLU A 31 -6.66 -3.22 21.58
CA GLU A 31 -7.05 -1.97 20.89
C GLU A 31 -6.43 -1.75 19.50
N ASP A 32 -5.81 -2.74 18.87
CA ASP A 32 -5.08 -2.54 17.60
C ASP A 32 -6.00 -2.00 16.47
N SER A 33 -7.20 -2.57 16.31
CA SER A 33 -8.20 -2.03 15.37
C SER A 33 -8.70 -0.64 15.79
N GLY A 34 -8.78 -0.36 17.10
CA GLY A 34 -9.14 0.96 17.62
C GLY A 34 -8.09 2.01 17.28
N LEU A 35 -6.81 1.65 17.40
CA LEU A 35 -5.68 2.47 17.02
C LEU A 35 -5.70 2.74 15.51
N ILE A 36 -5.80 1.72 14.66
CA ILE A 36 -5.86 1.92 13.20
C ILE A 36 -7.00 2.87 12.82
N ASN A 37 -8.20 2.67 13.39
CA ASN A 37 -9.34 3.56 13.16
C ASN A 37 -9.08 4.99 13.64
N TYR A 38 -8.44 5.16 14.79
CA TYR A 38 -8.04 6.47 15.30
C TYR A 38 -7.04 7.16 14.36
N LEU A 39 -6.02 6.44 13.88
CA LEU A 39 -5.03 6.96 12.95
C LEU A 39 -5.68 7.45 11.65
N LEU A 40 -6.57 6.63 11.08
CA LEU A 40 -7.30 6.96 9.86
C LEU A 40 -8.21 8.19 10.04
N ARG A 41 -8.96 8.27 11.15
CA ARG A 41 -9.85 9.41 11.46
C ARG A 41 -9.10 10.72 11.64
N ASN A 42 -7.85 10.66 12.09
CA ASN A 42 -7.01 11.82 12.31
C ASN A 42 -5.99 12.07 11.19
N TYR A 43 -6.15 11.40 10.04
CA TYR A 43 -5.27 11.55 8.87
C TYR A 43 -3.78 11.32 9.18
N HIS A 44 -3.47 10.47 10.16
CA HIS A 44 -2.09 10.06 10.42
C HIS A 44 -1.70 8.95 9.45
N THR A 45 -1.29 9.33 8.24
CA THR A 45 -1.10 8.41 7.11
C THR A 45 0.27 7.72 7.08
N THR A 46 1.30 8.29 7.71
CA THR A 46 2.68 7.76 7.68
C THR A 46 2.79 6.30 8.15
N PRO A 47 2.10 5.84 9.22
CA PRO A 47 2.14 4.42 9.60
C PRO A 47 1.56 3.48 8.54
N PHE A 48 0.66 3.96 7.68
CA PHE A 48 0.08 3.16 6.59
C PHE A 48 1.03 2.96 5.41
N GLU A 49 2.10 3.76 5.31
CA GLU A 49 3.15 3.58 4.31
C GLU A 49 4.05 2.36 4.60
N MET A 50 3.90 1.74 5.78
CA MET A 50 4.66 0.55 6.19
C MET A 50 4.06 -0.76 5.66
N ALA A 51 2.94 -0.68 4.95
CA ALA A 51 2.33 -1.79 4.25
C ALA A 51 2.28 -1.49 2.74
N GLU A 52 2.74 -2.43 1.92
CA GLU A 52 2.80 -2.30 0.47
C GLU A 52 2.15 -3.51 -0.22
N ILE A 53 1.52 -3.29 -1.38
CA ILE A 53 0.94 -4.36 -2.20
C ILE A 53 1.43 -4.22 -3.63
N LYS A 54 1.86 -5.33 -4.21
CA LYS A 54 2.32 -5.44 -5.59
C LYS A 54 1.25 -6.12 -6.44
N PHE A 55 0.83 -5.46 -7.51
CA PHE A 55 -0.18 -5.97 -8.42
C PHE A 55 0.38 -6.28 -9.81
N HIS A 56 -0.15 -7.34 -10.43
CA HIS A 56 -0.05 -7.56 -11.86
C HIS A 56 -1.41 -7.24 -12.48
N VAL A 57 -1.43 -6.24 -13.37
CA VAL A 57 -2.65 -5.69 -13.93
C VAL A 57 -2.59 -5.73 -15.46
N LYS A 58 -3.65 -6.27 -16.09
CA LYS A 58 -3.89 -6.16 -17.53
C LYS A 58 -5.02 -5.15 -17.76
N LEU A 59 -4.70 -4.06 -18.44
CA LEU A 59 -5.57 -2.91 -18.68
C LEU A 59 -5.53 -2.47 -20.16
N PRO A 60 -6.61 -1.85 -20.67
CA PRO A 60 -6.54 -1.07 -21.90
C PRO A 60 -5.65 0.18 -21.74
N ILE A 61 -4.96 0.60 -22.80
CA ILE A 61 -4.01 1.73 -22.77
C ILE A 61 -4.66 3.01 -22.24
N PHE A 62 -5.90 3.33 -22.65
CA PHE A 62 -6.56 4.55 -22.20
C PHE A 62 -6.81 4.58 -20.68
N VAL A 63 -7.01 3.42 -20.04
CA VAL A 63 -7.12 3.28 -18.58
C VAL A 63 -5.74 3.37 -17.93
N ALA A 64 -4.73 2.70 -18.50
CA ALA A 64 -3.35 2.77 -18.02
C ALA A 64 -2.82 4.22 -17.97
N ARG A 65 -3.18 5.05 -18.95
CA ARG A 65 -2.82 6.48 -18.99
C ARG A 65 -3.44 7.31 -17.87
N GLN A 66 -4.60 6.91 -17.35
CA GLN A 66 -5.18 7.54 -16.16
C GLN A 66 -4.47 7.02 -14.90
N TRP A 67 -4.22 5.71 -14.83
CA TRP A 67 -3.59 5.07 -13.68
C TRP A 67 -2.17 5.61 -13.41
N ILE A 68 -1.35 5.79 -14.45
CA ILE A 68 0.04 6.27 -14.30
C ILE A 68 0.14 7.70 -13.73
N ARG A 69 -0.98 8.43 -13.60
CA ARG A 69 -1.01 9.75 -12.97
C ARG A 69 -0.80 9.69 -11.45
N HIS A 70 -0.98 8.52 -10.83
CA HIS A 70 -0.67 8.30 -9.42
C HIS A 70 0.84 8.16 -9.20
N ARG A 71 1.52 9.29 -9.03
CA ARG A 71 3.00 9.40 -9.01
C ARG A 71 3.68 8.80 -7.77
N THR A 72 2.93 8.43 -6.74
CA THR A 72 3.47 7.81 -5.52
C THR A 72 3.69 6.31 -5.67
N ALA A 73 3.23 5.69 -6.76
CA ALA A 73 3.39 4.26 -7.01
C ALA A 73 4.61 3.97 -7.89
N SER A 74 5.24 2.82 -7.65
CA SER A 74 6.25 2.24 -8.55
C SER A 74 5.56 1.39 -9.62
N VAL A 75 5.76 1.73 -10.90
CA VAL A 75 5.09 1.06 -12.03
C VAL A 75 6.11 0.58 -13.06
N ASN A 76 5.94 -0.66 -13.53
CA ASN A 76 6.63 -1.20 -14.69
C ASN A 76 5.58 -1.65 -15.72
N GLU A 77 5.77 -1.30 -16.98
CA GLU A 77 4.83 -1.59 -18.06
C GLU A 77 5.52 -2.41 -19.16
N TYR A 78 4.76 -3.33 -19.76
CA TYR A 78 5.19 -4.07 -20.92
C TYR A 78 5.49 -3.11 -22.09
N SER A 79 6.70 -3.19 -22.63
CA SER A 79 7.14 -2.31 -23.70
C SER A 79 6.83 -2.89 -25.08
N ALA A 80 5.96 -2.22 -25.83
CA ALA A 80 5.68 -2.50 -27.24
C ALA A 80 6.87 -2.17 -28.17
N ARG A 81 7.93 -1.52 -27.66
CA ARG A 81 9.15 -1.25 -28.45
C ARG A 81 10.04 -2.47 -28.61
N TYR A 82 9.98 -3.39 -27.64
CA TYR A 82 10.86 -4.57 -27.58
C TYR A 82 10.11 -5.88 -27.80
N SER A 83 8.79 -5.81 -27.93
CA SER A 83 7.94 -6.98 -27.89
C SER A 83 6.83 -6.87 -28.92
N VAL A 84 6.57 -7.97 -29.62
CA VAL A 84 5.50 -8.06 -30.61
C VAL A 84 4.16 -8.04 -29.88
N LEU A 85 3.32 -7.07 -30.23
CA LEU A 85 1.93 -7.03 -29.79
C LEU A 85 1.15 -7.96 -30.74
N ASP A 86 0.84 -9.16 -30.27
CA ASP A 86 -0.08 -10.09 -30.93
C ASP A 86 -1.52 -9.89 -30.39
#